data_AF-A0A7W1R9K8-F1
#
_entry.id   AF-A0A7W1R9K8-F1
#
_cell.length_a   1.000
_cell.length_b   1.000
_cell.length_c   1.000
_cell.angle_alpha   90.00
_cell.angle_beta   90.00
_cell.angle_gamma   90.00
#
_symmetry.space_group_name_H-M   'P 1'
#
loop_
_entity.id
_entity.type
_entity.pdbx_description
1 polymer ?
#
loop_
_entity_poly.entity_id
_entity_poly.type
_entity_poly.pdbx_seq_one_letter_code
_entity_poly.pdbx_strand_id
1 'polypeptide(L)' 'IYNREPYARDIIGVEPLESIPLEEATAFDCQRTTLRHPRETKGLDYDVSNLSNGACCEPGGSC' A
#
# COMPACT_ATOMS: atom_id res chain seq x y z
N ILE A 1 -14.03 -9.62 -1.89
CA ILE A 1 -13.65 -10.45 -3.06
C ILE A 1 -12.64 -11.52 -2.62
N TYR A 2 -11.54 -11.14 -1.99
CA TYR A 2 -10.48 -12.07 -1.55
C TYR A 2 -10.90 -13.04 -0.43
N ASN A 3 -11.81 -12.64 0.46
CA ASN A 3 -12.35 -13.53 1.50
C ASN A 3 -13.52 -14.41 1.01
N ARG A 4 -13.66 -14.62 -0.31
CA ARG A 4 -14.74 -15.40 -0.93
C ARG A 4 -14.15 -16.31 -2.00
N GLU A 5 -14.88 -17.36 -2.39
CA GLU A 5 -14.45 -18.23 -3.49
C GLU A 5 -14.22 -17.42 -4.79
N PRO A 6 -13.20 -17.77 -5.59
CA PRO A 6 -12.32 -18.94 -5.43
C PRO A 6 -11.11 -18.73 -4.49
N TYR A 7 -10.80 -17.48 -4.13
CA TYR A 7 -9.54 -17.11 -3.47
C TYR A 7 -9.52 -17.26 -1.96
N ALA A 8 -10.66 -17.62 -1.34
CA ALA A 8 -10.79 -17.74 0.10
C ALA A 8 -9.78 -18.72 0.75
N ARG A 9 -9.25 -19.68 -0.03
CA ARG A 9 -8.25 -20.65 0.45
C ARG A 9 -6.80 -20.25 0.19
N ASP A 10 -6.58 -19.31 -0.73
CA ASP A 10 -5.25 -18.92 -1.19
C ASP A 10 -4.74 -17.65 -0.50
N ILE A 11 -5.64 -16.89 0.13
CA ILE A 11 -5.34 -15.61 0.75
C ILE A 11 -5.68 -15.64 2.24
N ILE A 12 -4.72 -15.26 3.07
CA ILE A 12 -4.94 -15.00 4.49
C ILE A 12 -5.34 -13.54 4.64
N GLY A 13 -6.62 -13.30 4.93
CA GLY A 13 -7.10 -11.96 5.26
C GLY A 13 -6.56 -11.53 6.64
N VAL A 14 -5.84 -10.43 6.69
CA VAL A 14 -5.39 -9.82 7.96
C VAL A 14 -6.39 -8.72 8.32
N GLU A 15 -6.92 -8.79 9.54
CA GLU A 15 -7.83 -7.75 10.04
C GLU A 15 -7.07 -6.44 10.27
N PRO A 16 -7.75 -5.28 10.10
CA PRO A 16 -7.16 -3.99 10.44
C PRO A 16 -6.71 -3.95 11.91
N LEU A 17 -5.61 -3.24 12.18
CA LEU A 17 -5.14 -3.01 13.56
C LEU A 17 -6.19 -2.26 14.39
N GLU A 18 -6.91 -1.35 13.76
CA GLU A 18 -7.99 -0.56 14.36
C GLU A 18 -9.21 -0.61 13.44
N SER A 19 -10.37 -0.98 14.00
CA SER A 19 -11.64 -1.03 13.28
C SER A 19 -12.32 0.32 13.34
N ILE A 20 -12.46 0.99 12.18
CA ILE A 20 -13.15 2.28 12.07
C ILE A 20 -14.57 2.02 11.53
N PRO A 21 -15.64 2.47 12.20
CA PRO A 21 -17.00 2.31 11.70
C PRO A 21 -17.21 3.14 10.43
N LEU A 22 -18.10 2.68 9.54
CA LEU A 22 -18.33 3.31 8.24
C LEU A 22 -18.79 4.77 8.32
N GLU A 23 -19.49 5.15 9.40
CA GLU A 23 -19.96 6.51 9.62
C GLU A 23 -18.83 7.48 9.98
N GLU A 24 -17.72 6.97 10.52
CA GLU A 24 -16.53 7.74 10.85
C GLU A 24 -15.44 7.65 9.75
N ALA A 25 -15.58 6.67 8.84
CA ALA A 25 -14.64 6.48 7.75
C ALA A 25 -14.72 7.63 6.74
N THR A 26 -13.66 8.43 6.67
CA THR A 26 -13.56 9.53 5.69
C THR A 26 -13.43 9.00 4.27
N ALA A 27 -14.11 9.64 3.32
CA ALA A 27 -13.98 9.31 1.90
C ALA A 27 -12.55 9.51 1.41
N PHE A 28 -12.06 8.55 0.62
CA PHE A 28 -10.77 8.69 -0.05
C PHE A 28 -10.89 9.65 -1.24
N ASP A 29 -9.97 10.61 -1.34
CA ASP A 29 -9.94 11.57 -2.44
C ASP A 29 -9.42 10.91 -3.73
N CYS A 30 -10.34 10.63 -4.66
CA CYS A 30 -10.06 10.08 -5.99
C CYS A 30 -10.00 11.15 -7.10
N GLN A 31 -10.09 12.44 -6.77
CA GLN A 31 -10.19 13.50 -7.80
C GLN A 31 -8.83 13.89 -8.40
N ARG A 32 -7.74 13.69 -7.66
CA ARG A 32 -6.39 14.03 -8.10
C ARG A 32 -5.77 12.90 -8.93
N THR A 33 -5.26 13.24 -10.11
CA THR A 33 -4.51 12.32 -11.00
C THR A 33 -3.00 12.46 -10.86
N THR A 34 -2.51 13.45 -10.12
CA THR A 34 -1.08 13.67 -9.87
C THR A 34 -0.53 12.65 -8.87
N LEU A 35 0.77 12.34 -8.98
CA LEU A 35 1.47 11.54 -7.96
C LEU A 35 1.35 12.24 -6.60
N ARG A 36 0.77 11.53 -5.63
CA ARG A 36 0.64 12.01 -4.25
C ARG A 36 1.97 11.93 -3.52
N HIS A 37 2.19 12.86 -2.61
CA HIS A 37 3.35 12.76 -1.74
C HIS A 37 3.10 11.61 -0.74
N PRO A 38 4.05 10.67 -0.51
CA PRO A 38 3.84 9.53 0.40
C PRO A 38 3.44 9.93 1.83
N ARG A 39 3.81 11.14 2.26
CA ARG A 39 3.42 11.74 3.54
C ARG A 39 1.91 11.88 3.72
N GLU A 40 1.15 12.01 2.63
CA GLU A 40 -0.31 12.11 2.69
C GLU A 40 -0.95 10.86 3.28
N THR A 41 -0.38 9.67 3.04
CA THR A 41 -0.94 8.40 3.53
C THR A 41 -0.11 7.76 4.64
N LYS A 42 1.19 8.07 4.73
CA LYS A 42 2.12 7.48 5.71
C LYS A 42 2.44 8.42 6.90
N GLY A 43 1.96 9.67 6.86
CA GLY A 43 2.22 10.67 7.90
C GLY A 43 3.49 11.50 7.68
N LEU A 44 3.71 12.47 8.56
CA LEU A 44 4.84 13.40 8.48
C LEU A 44 6.18 12.75 8.83
N ASP A 45 6.15 11.72 9.67
CA ASP A 45 7.32 10.92 10.09
C ASP A 45 7.74 9.89 9.04
N TYR A 46 7.19 9.98 7.82
CA TYR A 46 7.61 9.15 6.71
C TYR A 46 9.06 9.44 6.33
N ASP A 47 9.92 8.44 6.50
CA ASP A 47 11.28 8.41 5.96
C ASP A 47 11.30 7.64 4.63
N VAL A 48 11.96 8.20 3.62
CA VAL A 48 12.04 7.59 2.29
C VAL A 48 13.02 6.43 2.37
N SER A 49 12.51 5.19 2.29
CA SER A 49 13.35 4.02 2.08
C SER A 49 13.92 4.03 0.65
N ASN A 50 15.02 4.76 0.45
CA ASN A 50 15.72 4.82 -0.83
C ASN A 50 16.61 3.57 -0.97
N LEU A 51 16.10 2.56 -1.68
CA LEU A 51 16.82 1.33 -2.00
C LEU A 51 17.61 1.44 -3.32
N SER A 52 17.70 2.61 -3.94
CA SER A 52 18.24 2.79 -5.30
C SER A 52 19.74 3.08 -5.36
N ASN A 53 20.54 2.63 -4.38
CA ASN A 53 22.00 2.77 -4.45
C ASN A 53 22.68 1.76 -5.40
N GLY A 54 21.92 1.06 -6.23
CA GLY A 54 22.45 0.21 -7.28
C GLY A 54 21.31 -0.33 -8.11
N ALA A 55 21.55 -0.44 -9.41
CA ALA A 55 20.68 -1.15 -10.34
C ALA A 55 20.54 -2.62 -9.89
N CYS A 56 19.58 -2.89 -9.02
CA CYS A 56 19.29 -4.25 -8.51
C CYS A 56 18.84 -5.18 -9.65
N CYS A 57 18.25 -4.65 -10.72
CA CYS A 57 17.71 -5.45 -11.82
C CYS A 57 18.08 -4.89 -13.21
N GLU A 58 19.35 -4.58 -13.44
CA GLU A 58 19.84 -4.33 -14.80
C GLU A 58 20.13 -5.65 -15.54
N PRO A 59 19.91 -5.72 -16.86
CA PRO A 59 20.25 -6.91 -17.64
C PRO A 59 21.76 -7.21 -17.51
N GLY A 60 22.09 -8.31 -16.83
CA GLY A 60 23.46 -8.71 -16.48
C GLY A 60 23.78 -8.66 -14.98
N GLY A 61 22.91 -8.11 -14.14
CA GLY A 61 23.00 -8.21 -12.68
C GLY A 61 22.41 -9.52 -12.18
N SER A 62 23.19 -10.34 -11.49
CA SER A 62 22.68 -11.51 -10.76
C SER A 62 22.11 -11.04 -9.41
N CYS A 63 20.82 -10.73 -9.40
CA CYS A 63 20.02 -10.66 -8.18
C CYS A 63 19.12 -11.88 -8.06
#